data_AF-A0A1I3WEI2-F1
#
_entry.id   AF-A0A1I3WEI2-F1
#
_cell.length_a   1.000
_cell.length_b   1.000
_cell.length_c   1.000
_cell.angle_alpha   90.00
_cell.angle_beta   90.00
_cell.angle_gamma   90.00
#
_symmetry.space_group_name_H-M   'P 1'
#
loop_
_entity.id
_entity.type
_entity.pdbx_description
1 polymer ?
#
loop_
_entity_poly.entity_id
_entity_poly.type
_entity_poly.pdbx_seq_one_letter_code
_entity_poly.pdbx_strand_id
1 'polypeptide(L)'
;MESAARVRAWRAVLALCGLMLLGSAADLRAGTLLSPGAGVLVRKSAEPFGVFAFPVSSGGLRQKWFALKEQLDDDMVQLALCDGDRDHCASPAALKLLAIVDQVRTRDGRARLGETNRAINLAIRAESDGAEDVWSSPLKTFARGAGDCEDYAIAKLAALRLAGVADEDLRIVVVRDARAGEEHAVIAARLDGHWLMLDNRRMAMVADDEARSYQPLFVLYQSAVLRYVGEPVQFSMVIPGGH
;
A
#
# COMPACT_ATOMS: atom_id res chain seq x y z
N MET A 1 78.57 11.45 17.96
CA MET A 1 78.52 11.02 16.55
C MET A 1 77.26 11.63 15.94
N GLU A 2 77.47 12.43 14.90
CA GLU A 2 76.49 13.05 13.98
C GLU A 2 75.40 12.05 13.52
N SER A 3 74.20 12.43 13.05
CA SER A 3 73.86 13.39 12.00
C SER A 3 72.33 13.57 11.99
N ALA A 4 71.79 14.78 12.17
CA ALA A 4 71.18 15.65 11.15
C ALA A 4 69.94 15.11 10.38
N ALA A 5 68.79 15.79 10.52
CA ALA A 5 68.01 16.32 9.38
C ALA A 5 66.75 17.14 9.79
N ARG A 6 66.86 18.48 9.69
CA ARG A 6 65.92 19.45 9.05
C ARG A 6 64.42 19.37 9.42
N VAL A 7 63.85 20.27 10.22
CA VAL A 7 63.49 21.69 9.96
C VAL A 7 62.70 21.92 8.66
N ARG A 8 61.42 22.27 8.79
CA ARG A 8 60.88 23.55 8.26
C ARG A 8 59.55 23.90 8.91
N ALA A 9 59.53 25.14 9.38
CA ALA A 9 58.46 25.80 10.09
C ALA A 9 57.96 26.98 9.22
N TRP A 10 56.78 27.50 9.57
CA TRP A 10 56.30 28.88 9.40
C TRP A 10 55.59 29.19 8.05
N ARG A 11 54.50 29.96 7.97
CA ARG A 11 53.94 31.02 8.84
C ARG A 11 52.49 31.34 8.39
N ALA A 12 51.66 31.81 9.34
CA ALA A 12 50.33 32.38 9.12
C ALA A 12 50.38 33.86 8.70
N VAL A 13 49.35 34.38 8.00
CA VAL A 13 48.91 35.79 8.08
C VAL A 13 47.39 35.88 7.83
N LEU A 14 46.68 36.49 8.79
CA LEU A 14 45.31 37.03 8.74
C LEU A 14 45.34 38.48 8.22
N ALA A 15 44.29 38.95 7.54
CA ALA A 15 43.70 40.30 7.75
C ALA A 15 42.45 40.56 6.89
N LEU A 16 41.46 41.19 7.53
CA LEU A 16 40.16 41.66 7.02
C LEU A 16 40.25 42.87 6.08
N CYS A 17 39.15 43.09 5.33
CA CYS A 17 38.32 44.32 5.28
C CYS A 17 37.89 44.69 3.85
N GLY A 18 36.61 45.07 3.69
CA GLY A 18 36.13 45.79 2.52
C GLY A 18 34.60 45.75 2.34
N LEU A 19 33.88 46.49 3.18
CA LEU A 19 32.51 46.92 2.86
C LEU A 19 32.59 48.24 2.09
N MET A 20 32.06 48.29 0.86
CA MET A 20 31.59 49.52 0.21
C MET A 20 30.46 49.16 -0.75
N LEU A 21 29.29 49.74 -0.48
CA LEU A 21 28.14 49.80 -1.39
C LEU A 21 28.44 50.72 -2.59
N LEU A 22 27.81 50.43 -3.73
CA LEU A 22 27.16 51.38 -4.67
C LEU A 22 26.55 50.56 -5.83
N GLY A 23 25.25 50.73 -6.07
CA GLY A 23 24.44 49.86 -6.93
C GLY A 23 24.38 50.23 -8.41
N SER A 24 23.60 49.46 -9.17
CA SER A 24 22.84 49.97 -10.31
C SER A 24 21.58 49.14 -10.50
N ALA A 25 20.54 49.84 -10.93
CA ALA A 25 19.14 49.44 -10.98
C ALA A 25 18.82 48.47 -12.14
N ALA A 26 17.67 47.81 -11.95
CA ALA A 26 16.75 47.33 -12.98
C ALA A 26 17.24 46.23 -13.94
N ASP A 27 16.68 45.03 -13.74
CA ASP A 27 15.95 44.35 -14.82
C ASP A 27 14.88 43.43 -14.20
N LEU A 28 13.77 44.04 -13.79
CA LEU A 28 12.50 43.34 -13.59
C LEU A 28 12.01 42.89 -14.98
N ARG A 29 12.38 41.69 -15.42
CA ARG A 29 11.63 41.03 -16.49
C ARG A 29 10.32 40.53 -15.92
N ALA A 30 9.30 41.37 -16.05
CA ALA A 30 7.91 40.96 -16.02
C ALA A 30 7.72 39.86 -17.07
N GLY A 31 7.62 38.61 -16.61
CA GLY A 31 7.21 37.49 -17.44
C GLY A 31 5.77 37.72 -17.88
N THR A 32 5.58 37.83 -19.19
CA THR A 32 4.31 38.10 -19.86
C THR A 32 3.26 37.07 -19.44
N LEU A 33 2.20 37.55 -18.79
CA LEU A 33 0.93 36.83 -18.68
C LEU A 33 0.34 36.69 -20.07
N LEU A 34 0.08 35.43 -20.46
CA LEU A 34 -0.86 34.93 -21.49
C LEU A 34 -0.18 33.94 -22.45
N SER A 35 -0.27 32.65 -22.12
CA SER A 35 -0.75 31.67 -23.09
C SER A 35 -1.40 30.49 -22.35
N PRO A 36 -2.66 30.13 -22.65
CA PRO A 36 -3.42 29.16 -21.89
C PRO A 36 -3.09 27.74 -22.35
N GLY A 37 -2.16 27.10 -21.66
CA GLY A 37 -2.11 25.65 -21.59
C GLY A 37 -2.93 25.20 -20.39
N ALA A 38 -4.25 25.32 -20.44
CA ALA A 38 -5.13 24.59 -19.51
C ALA A 38 -5.09 23.10 -19.85
N GLY A 39 -3.90 22.49 -19.75
CA GLY A 39 -3.80 21.07 -19.52
C GLY A 39 -4.38 20.85 -18.14
N VAL A 40 -5.66 20.46 -18.09
CA VAL A 40 -6.27 19.95 -16.88
C VAL A 40 -5.45 18.72 -16.50
N LEU A 41 -4.40 18.91 -15.70
CA LEU A 41 -3.85 17.83 -14.88
C LEU A 41 -4.97 17.52 -13.89
N VAL A 42 -5.93 16.69 -14.33
CA VAL A 42 -6.86 16.04 -13.42
C VAL A 42 -5.97 15.26 -12.47
N ARG A 43 -5.74 15.79 -11.26
CA ARG A 43 -5.10 15.03 -10.20
C ARG A 43 -5.98 13.82 -9.98
N LYS A 44 -5.57 12.66 -10.51
CA LYS A 44 -6.19 11.39 -10.15
C LYS A 44 -5.92 11.14 -8.67
N SER A 45 -6.86 10.51 -8.00
CA SER A 45 -6.67 10.07 -6.62
C SER A 45 -5.47 9.13 -6.52
N ALA A 46 -4.77 9.15 -5.39
CA ALA A 46 -3.74 8.16 -5.09
C ALA A 46 -4.33 6.80 -4.67
N GLU A 47 -5.62 6.75 -4.37
CA GLU A 47 -6.34 5.52 -4.05
C GLU A 47 -6.43 4.58 -5.24
N PRO A 48 -6.65 3.26 -5.00
CA PRO A 48 -7.08 2.33 -6.02
C PRO A 48 -8.23 2.89 -6.87
N PHE A 49 -8.27 2.51 -8.15
CA PHE A 49 -9.23 2.96 -9.17
C PHE A 49 -9.10 4.43 -9.57
N GLY A 50 -8.17 5.19 -8.98
CA GLY A 50 -7.99 6.62 -9.26
C GLY A 50 -9.19 7.48 -8.84
N VAL A 51 -10.12 6.93 -8.04
CA VAL A 51 -11.32 7.60 -7.54
C VAL A 51 -11.03 8.20 -6.16
N PHE A 52 -11.56 9.40 -5.90
CA PHE A 52 -11.40 10.02 -4.59
C PHE A 52 -12.21 9.27 -3.53
N ALA A 53 -11.65 9.17 -2.33
CA ALA A 53 -12.32 8.63 -1.17
C ALA A 53 -12.20 9.59 0.02
N PHE A 54 -13.22 9.65 0.86
CA PHE A 54 -13.28 10.54 2.02
C PHE A 54 -13.51 9.77 3.33
N PRO A 55 -12.91 10.21 4.44
CA PRO A 55 -13.06 9.52 5.73
C PRO A 55 -14.52 9.42 6.17
N VAL A 56 -14.93 8.24 6.63
CA VAL A 56 -16.19 8.07 7.35
C VAL A 56 -15.95 8.18 8.85
N SER A 57 -16.79 8.97 9.53
CA SER A 57 -16.67 9.19 10.97
C SER A 57 -17.40 8.13 11.80
N SER A 58 -18.38 7.44 11.21
CA SER A 58 -19.21 6.44 11.88
C SER A 58 -19.70 5.39 10.86
N GLY A 59 -20.25 4.28 11.36
CA GLY A 59 -20.80 3.19 10.55
C GLY A 59 -20.30 1.80 11.00
N GLY A 60 -21.07 0.76 10.67
CA GLY A 60 -20.78 -0.62 11.07
C GLY A 60 -19.42 -1.12 10.56
N LEU A 61 -19.12 -0.91 9.28
CA LEU A 61 -17.81 -1.27 8.70
C LEU A 61 -16.65 -0.61 9.44
N ARG A 62 -16.80 0.67 9.81
CA ARG A 62 -15.76 1.39 10.57
C ARG A 62 -15.54 0.74 11.93
N GLN A 63 -16.61 0.41 12.65
CA GLN A 63 -16.51 -0.24 13.96
C GLN A 63 -15.87 -1.62 13.84
N LYS A 64 -16.31 -2.44 12.88
CA LYS A 64 -15.72 -3.75 12.58
C LYS A 64 -14.21 -3.63 12.27
N TRP A 65 -13.83 -2.72 11.38
CA TRP A 65 -12.44 -2.51 11.00
C TRP A 65 -11.54 -2.16 12.20
N PHE A 66 -11.95 -1.21 13.05
CA PHE A 66 -11.12 -0.83 14.20
C PHE A 66 -11.06 -1.92 15.27
N ALA A 67 -12.14 -2.67 15.48
CA ALA A 67 -12.12 -3.82 16.40
C ALA A 67 -11.23 -4.97 15.89
N LEU A 68 -11.25 -5.24 14.58
CA LEU A 68 -10.30 -6.18 13.96
C LEU A 68 -8.87 -5.65 14.06
N LYS A 69 -8.66 -4.35 13.80
CA LYS A 69 -7.33 -3.76 13.74
C LYS A 69 -6.55 -3.97 15.04
N GLU A 70 -7.21 -3.85 16.19
CA GLU A 70 -6.58 -4.13 17.48
C GLU A 70 -6.04 -5.57 17.53
N GLN A 71 -6.85 -6.55 17.11
CA GLN A 71 -6.43 -7.96 17.00
C GLN A 71 -5.34 -8.17 15.94
N LEU A 72 -5.40 -7.46 14.82
CA LEU A 72 -4.36 -7.51 13.80
C LEU A 72 -3.03 -6.95 14.33
N ASP A 73 -3.05 -5.85 15.07
CA ASP A 73 -1.84 -5.26 15.65
C ASP A 73 -1.22 -6.22 16.70
N ASP A 74 -2.05 -6.88 17.52
CA ASP A 74 -1.61 -7.93 18.45
C ASP A 74 -1.00 -9.14 17.71
N ASP A 75 -1.68 -9.62 16.65
CA ASP A 75 -1.17 -10.70 15.80
C ASP A 75 0.19 -10.34 15.20
N MET A 76 0.38 -9.10 14.74
CA MET A 76 1.65 -8.64 14.18
C MET A 76 2.78 -8.64 15.21
N VAL A 77 2.49 -8.31 16.48
CA VAL A 77 3.46 -8.44 17.57
C VAL A 77 3.84 -9.90 17.79
N GLN A 78 2.85 -10.79 17.89
CA GLN A 78 3.10 -12.22 18.06
C GLN A 78 3.88 -12.82 16.88
N LEU A 79 3.54 -12.43 15.65
CA LEU A 79 4.24 -12.86 14.44
C LEU A 79 5.70 -12.38 14.43
N ALA A 80 5.97 -11.14 14.85
CA ALA A 80 7.33 -10.63 14.95
C ALA A 80 8.18 -11.39 15.98
N LEU A 81 7.60 -11.72 17.15
CA LEU A 81 8.27 -12.54 18.17
C LEU A 81 8.57 -13.95 17.64
N CYS A 82 7.59 -14.59 16.99
CA CYS A 82 7.75 -15.91 16.40
C CYS A 82 8.74 -15.93 15.22
N ASP A 83 8.84 -14.86 14.43
CA ASP A 83 9.81 -14.77 13.34
C ASP A 83 11.25 -14.67 13.87
N GLY A 84 11.43 -14.01 15.02
CA GLY A 84 12.73 -13.89 15.70
C GLY A 84 13.20 -15.14 16.42
N ASP A 85 12.29 -16.00 16.90
CA ASP A 85 12.59 -17.27 17.57
C ASP A 85 11.56 -18.35 17.22
N ARG A 86 11.79 -19.03 16.09
CA ARG A 86 10.85 -20.03 15.57
C ARG A 86 10.81 -21.32 16.38
N ASP A 87 11.93 -21.70 16.97
CA ASP A 87 12.04 -22.94 17.74
C ASP A 87 11.21 -22.91 19.02
N HIS A 88 10.97 -21.71 19.57
CA HIS A 88 10.14 -21.50 20.76
C HIS A 88 8.77 -20.86 20.47
N CYS A 89 8.41 -20.68 19.20
CA CYS A 89 7.09 -20.15 18.85
C CYS A 89 5.98 -21.16 19.13
N ALA A 90 5.13 -20.86 20.12
CA ALA A 90 4.05 -21.75 20.54
C ALA A 90 2.83 -21.78 19.59
N SER A 91 2.76 -20.88 18.60
CA SER A 91 1.57 -20.73 17.73
C SER A 91 1.77 -21.45 16.39
N PRO A 92 1.06 -22.57 16.13
CA PRO A 92 1.13 -23.24 14.83
C PRO A 92 0.58 -22.36 13.70
N ALA A 93 -0.40 -21.50 13.99
CA ALA A 93 -0.94 -20.56 13.03
C ALA A 93 0.12 -19.54 12.60
N ALA A 94 0.88 -18.99 13.55
CA ALA A 94 1.98 -18.08 13.27
C ALA A 94 3.07 -18.76 12.43
N LEU A 95 3.50 -19.97 12.82
CA LEU A 95 4.50 -20.74 12.08
C LEU A 95 4.06 -21.02 10.62
N LYS A 96 2.78 -21.34 10.39
CA LYS A 96 2.24 -21.54 9.03
C LYS A 96 2.30 -20.27 8.20
N LEU A 97 1.86 -19.14 8.75
CA LEU A 97 1.91 -17.86 8.05
C LEU A 97 3.36 -17.42 7.78
N LEU A 98 4.25 -17.59 8.77
CA LEU A 98 5.66 -17.26 8.63
C LEU A 98 6.38 -18.11 7.58
N ALA A 99 6.02 -19.39 7.43
CA ALA A 99 6.53 -20.23 6.35
C ALA A 99 6.11 -19.75 4.95
N ILE A 100 4.96 -19.10 4.83
CA ILE A 100 4.54 -18.41 3.59
C ILE A 100 5.34 -17.13 3.41
N VAL A 101 5.49 -16.33 4.48
CA VAL A 101 6.28 -15.08 4.45
C VAL A 101 7.72 -15.34 4.00
N ASP A 102 8.34 -16.44 4.40
CA ASP A 102 9.68 -16.81 3.92
C ASP A 102 9.72 -16.97 2.41
N GLN A 103 8.75 -17.69 1.84
CA GLN A 103 8.64 -17.87 0.39
C GLN A 103 8.45 -16.52 -0.30
N VAL A 104 7.61 -15.64 0.25
CA VAL A 104 7.37 -14.30 -0.27
C VAL A 104 8.66 -13.45 -0.24
N ARG A 105 9.43 -13.49 0.85
CA ARG A 105 10.69 -12.74 1.02
C ARG A 105 11.77 -13.14 0.01
N THR A 106 11.70 -14.34 -0.58
CA THR A 106 12.62 -14.77 -1.66
C THR A 106 12.30 -14.14 -3.03
N ARG A 107 11.23 -13.36 -3.12
CA ARG A 107 10.73 -12.77 -4.38
C ARG A 107 10.72 -11.24 -4.29
N ASP A 108 10.79 -10.61 -5.46
CA ASP A 108 10.75 -9.15 -5.60
C ASP A 108 9.65 -8.68 -6.57
N GLY A 109 9.31 -7.40 -6.47
CA GLY A 109 8.34 -6.72 -7.33
C GLY A 109 7.04 -7.50 -7.48
N ARG A 110 6.62 -7.71 -8.74
CA ARG A 110 5.36 -8.40 -9.06
C ARG A 110 5.37 -9.87 -8.60
N ALA A 111 6.52 -10.52 -8.59
CA ALA A 111 6.62 -11.92 -8.16
C ALA A 111 6.36 -12.06 -6.65
N ARG A 112 6.77 -11.07 -5.84
CA ARG A 112 6.46 -11.00 -4.41
C ARG A 112 4.95 -10.99 -4.17
N LEU A 113 4.26 -10.05 -4.80
CA LEU A 113 2.80 -9.91 -4.69
C LEU A 113 2.07 -11.16 -5.19
N GLY A 114 2.54 -11.73 -6.30
CA GLY A 114 1.99 -12.94 -6.89
C GLY A 114 2.14 -14.16 -5.99
N GLU A 115 3.32 -14.36 -5.37
CA GLU A 115 3.54 -15.45 -4.42
C GLU A 115 2.67 -15.28 -3.18
N THR A 116 2.53 -14.05 -2.65
CA THR A 116 1.61 -13.81 -1.54
C THR A 116 0.17 -14.18 -1.89
N ASN A 117 -0.33 -13.71 -3.04
CA ASN A 117 -1.69 -14.03 -3.47
C ASN A 117 -1.90 -15.54 -3.58
N ARG A 118 -0.96 -16.23 -4.25
CA ARG A 118 -1.04 -17.66 -4.48
C ARG A 118 -0.96 -18.46 -3.18
N ALA A 119 0.06 -18.22 -2.35
CA ALA A 119 0.31 -19.01 -1.16
C ALA A 119 -0.80 -18.85 -0.12
N ILE A 120 -1.30 -17.63 0.10
CA ILE A 120 -2.45 -17.41 0.98
C ILE A 120 -3.72 -18.05 0.41
N ASN A 121 -3.95 -17.92 -0.91
CA ASN A 121 -5.13 -18.53 -1.54
C ASN A 121 -5.16 -20.05 -1.41
N LEU A 122 -4.00 -20.71 -1.36
CA LEU A 122 -3.86 -22.15 -1.18
C LEU A 122 -3.89 -22.58 0.30
N ALA A 123 -3.51 -21.70 1.22
CA ALA A 123 -3.40 -22.02 2.65
C ALA A 123 -4.73 -21.92 3.40
N ILE A 124 -5.66 -21.10 2.91
CA ILE A 124 -6.97 -20.88 3.51
C ILE A 124 -8.03 -21.53 2.62
N ARG A 125 -9.02 -22.19 3.21
CA ARG A 125 -10.20 -22.71 2.51
C ARG A 125 -11.33 -21.68 2.54
N ALA A 126 -11.96 -21.42 1.39
CA ALA A 126 -13.07 -20.48 1.32
C ALA A 126 -14.28 -21.02 2.08
N GLU A 127 -14.79 -20.24 3.03
CA GLU A 127 -15.95 -20.55 3.86
C GLU A 127 -16.60 -19.25 4.32
N SER A 128 -17.90 -19.09 4.07
CA SER A 128 -18.64 -17.89 4.49
C SER A 128 -18.97 -17.93 5.97
N ASP A 129 -18.88 -16.78 6.63
CA ASP A 129 -19.36 -16.59 8.00
C ASP A 129 -20.90 -16.41 8.10
N GLY A 130 -21.61 -16.56 6.98
CA GLY A 130 -23.06 -16.41 6.93
C GLY A 130 -23.49 -14.96 7.17
N ALA A 131 -24.50 -14.77 8.00
CA ALA A 131 -25.10 -13.44 8.22
C ALA A 131 -24.31 -12.55 9.17
N GLU A 132 -23.37 -13.09 9.94
CA GLU A 132 -22.65 -12.33 10.97
C GLU A 132 -21.49 -11.49 10.40
N ASP A 133 -20.90 -11.90 9.25
CA ASP A 133 -19.81 -11.21 8.55
C ASP A 133 -18.68 -10.84 9.53
N VAL A 134 -17.99 -11.88 10.04
CA VAL A 134 -17.08 -11.80 11.18
C VAL A 134 -15.64 -11.66 10.71
N TRP A 135 -15.16 -10.43 10.72
CA TRP A 135 -13.79 -10.12 10.33
C TRP A 135 -12.80 -10.75 11.31
N SER A 136 -11.96 -11.67 10.83
CA SER A 136 -11.02 -12.44 11.65
C SER A 136 -9.56 -12.00 11.42
N SER A 137 -8.78 -12.02 12.50
CA SER A 137 -7.36 -11.69 12.46
C SER A 137 -6.54 -12.79 11.74
N PRO A 138 -5.35 -12.48 11.20
CA PRO A 138 -4.54 -13.46 10.48
C PRO A 138 -4.32 -14.78 11.25
N LEU A 139 -3.97 -14.72 12.53
CA LEU A 139 -3.71 -15.91 13.32
C LEU A 139 -5.00 -16.70 13.59
N LYS A 140 -6.14 -16.03 13.76
CA LYS A 140 -7.44 -16.69 13.88
C LYS A 140 -7.83 -17.41 12.59
N THR A 141 -7.66 -16.75 11.43
CA THR A 141 -7.92 -17.35 10.11
C THR A 141 -7.01 -18.56 9.87
N PHE A 142 -5.71 -18.48 10.19
CA PHE A 142 -4.78 -19.61 10.05
C PHE A 142 -5.00 -20.74 11.06
N ALA A 143 -5.51 -20.43 12.26
CA ALA A 143 -5.91 -21.43 13.24
C ALA A 143 -7.14 -22.21 12.77
N ARG A 144 -8.15 -21.51 12.20
CA ARG A 144 -9.34 -22.13 11.60
C ARG A 144 -9.02 -22.85 10.29
N GLY A 145 -8.06 -22.35 9.51
CA GLY A 145 -7.74 -22.83 8.16
C GLY A 145 -8.82 -22.50 7.12
N ALA A 146 -9.74 -21.60 7.45
CA ALA A 146 -10.84 -21.18 6.59
C ALA A 146 -11.26 -19.75 6.90
N GLY A 147 -11.89 -19.09 5.93
CA GLY A 147 -12.44 -17.74 6.01
C GLY A 147 -13.06 -17.32 4.68
N ASP A 148 -13.63 -16.13 4.61
CA ASP A 148 -14.20 -15.53 3.41
C ASP A 148 -13.36 -14.34 2.91
N CYS A 149 -13.94 -13.41 2.17
CA CYS A 149 -13.18 -12.49 1.34
C CYS A 149 -12.26 -11.56 2.12
N GLU A 150 -12.75 -11.00 3.21
CA GLU A 150 -12.02 -10.08 4.07
C GLU A 150 -10.90 -10.79 4.81
N ASP A 151 -11.13 -12.01 5.30
CA ASP A 151 -10.15 -12.81 6.02
C ASP A 151 -8.92 -13.09 5.16
N TYR A 152 -9.13 -13.41 3.87
CA TYR A 152 -8.03 -13.56 2.92
C TYR A 152 -7.31 -12.22 2.67
N ALA A 153 -8.05 -11.11 2.54
CA ALA A 153 -7.45 -9.80 2.33
C ALA A 153 -6.58 -9.37 3.54
N ILE A 154 -7.04 -9.64 4.75
CA ILE A 154 -6.35 -9.36 6.02
C ILE A 154 -5.12 -10.26 6.18
N ALA A 155 -5.23 -11.55 5.88
CA ALA A 155 -4.09 -12.47 5.89
C ALA A 155 -3.01 -12.05 4.88
N LYS A 156 -3.39 -11.63 3.67
CA LYS A 156 -2.46 -11.09 2.67
C LYS A 156 -1.84 -9.77 3.12
N LEU A 157 -2.60 -8.89 3.78
CA LEU A 157 -2.08 -7.64 4.36
C LEU A 157 -0.94 -7.94 5.34
N ALA A 158 -1.15 -8.85 6.28
CA ALA A 158 -0.13 -9.24 7.25
C ALA A 158 1.10 -9.86 6.57
N ALA A 159 0.90 -10.77 5.60
CA ALA A 159 1.99 -11.40 4.88
C ALA A 159 2.85 -10.39 4.09
N LEU A 160 2.22 -9.42 3.41
CA LEU A 160 2.93 -8.39 2.65
C LEU A 160 3.69 -7.43 3.57
N ARG A 161 3.11 -7.05 4.71
CA ARG A 161 3.78 -6.24 5.73
C ARG A 161 5.02 -6.94 6.30
N LEU A 162 4.89 -8.21 6.68
CA LEU A 162 6.02 -9.01 7.18
C LEU A 162 7.10 -9.24 6.11
N ALA A 163 6.72 -9.24 4.83
CA ALA A 163 7.63 -9.28 3.70
C ALA A 163 8.22 -7.90 3.32
N GLY A 164 7.94 -6.85 4.10
CA GLY A 164 8.53 -5.52 3.97
C GLY A 164 7.89 -4.65 2.88
N VAL A 165 6.66 -4.93 2.45
CA VAL A 165 5.89 -4.00 1.62
C VAL A 165 5.38 -2.86 2.50
N ALA A 166 5.58 -1.62 2.06
CA ALA A 166 5.24 -0.44 2.83
C ALA A 166 3.72 -0.28 3.01
N ASP A 167 3.29 0.22 4.17
CA ASP A 167 1.87 0.36 4.51
C ASP A 167 1.12 1.32 3.57
N GLU A 168 1.80 2.37 3.10
CA GLU A 168 1.27 3.31 2.11
C GLU A 168 0.96 2.67 0.75
N ASP A 169 1.55 1.50 0.45
CA ASP A 169 1.35 0.72 -0.76
C ASP A 169 0.32 -0.40 -0.61
N LEU A 170 -0.34 -0.52 0.55
CA LEU A 170 -1.31 -1.59 0.82
C LEU A 170 -2.67 -1.01 1.21
N ARG A 171 -3.74 -1.51 0.58
CA ARG A 171 -5.11 -1.13 0.91
C ARG A 171 -6.01 -2.35 0.92
N ILE A 172 -6.85 -2.51 1.94
CA ILE A 172 -8.03 -3.37 1.78
C ILE A 172 -9.11 -2.54 1.08
N VAL A 173 -9.70 -3.10 0.04
CA VAL A 173 -10.77 -2.47 -0.73
C VAL A 173 -12.01 -3.33 -0.65
N VAL A 174 -13.12 -2.73 -0.23
CA VAL A 174 -14.45 -3.32 -0.33
C VAL A 174 -15.08 -2.81 -1.62
N VAL A 175 -15.51 -3.74 -2.48
CA VAL A 175 -16.11 -3.46 -3.78
C VAL A 175 -17.47 -4.13 -3.87
N ARG A 176 -18.32 -3.66 -4.78
CA ARG A 176 -19.43 -4.44 -5.32
C ARG A 176 -18.97 -5.10 -6.60
N ASP A 177 -18.97 -6.43 -6.65
CA ASP A 177 -18.66 -7.16 -7.88
C ASP A 177 -19.93 -7.30 -8.72
N ALA A 178 -20.04 -6.50 -9.78
CA ALA A 178 -21.19 -6.49 -10.67
C ALA A 178 -21.42 -7.83 -11.40
N ARG A 179 -20.38 -8.70 -11.51
CA ARG A 179 -20.54 -10.03 -12.12
C ARG A 179 -21.15 -11.04 -11.15
N ALA A 180 -20.74 -11.01 -9.89
CA ALA A 180 -21.24 -11.92 -8.86
C ALA A 180 -22.52 -11.40 -8.19
N GLY A 181 -22.79 -10.10 -8.25
CA GLY A 181 -23.97 -9.46 -7.66
C GLY A 181 -23.87 -9.25 -6.14
N GLU A 182 -22.66 -9.24 -5.58
CA GLU A 182 -22.41 -9.18 -4.14
C GLU A 182 -21.27 -8.22 -3.77
N GLU A 183 -21.15 -7.92 -2.49
CA GLU A 183 -19.98 -7.22 -1.95
C GLU A 183 -18.81 -8.19 -1.80
N HIS A 184 -17.60 -7.68 -1.99
CA HIS A 184 -16.38 -8.47 -1.97
C HIS A 184 -15.22 -7.64 -1.42
N ALA A 185 -14.34 -8.26 -0.64
CA ALA A 185 -13.13 -7.64 -0.14
C ALA A 185 -11.88 -8.21 -0.84
N VAL A 186 -10.96 -7.31 -1.21
CA VAL A 186 -9.66 -7.65 -1.79
C VAL A 186 -8.57 -6.79 -1.16
N ILE A 187 -7.31 -7.22 -1.29
CA ILE A 187 -6.18 -6.32 -1.03
C ILE A 187 -5.64 -5.76 -2.35
N ALA A 188 -5.50 -4.44 -2.40
CA ALA A 188 -4.78 -3.72 -3.43
C ALA A 188 -3.34 -3.48 -2.95
N ALA A 189 -2.37 -3.87 -3.77
CA ALA A 189 -0.96 -3.59 -3.53
C ALA A 189 -0.38 -2.74 -4.65
N ARG A 190 0.31 -1.65 -4.30
CA ARG A 190 0.92 -0.74 -5.27
C ARG A 190 2.31 -1.23 -5.66
N LEU A 191 2.58 -1.25 -6.95
CA LEU A 191 3.87 -1.58 -7.52
C LEU A 191 4.12 -0.68 -8.73
N ASP A 192 5.26 0.00 -8.76
CA ASP A 192 5.66 0.89 -9.87
C ASP A 192 4.59 1.93 -10.24
N GLY A 193 3.85 2.43 -9.23
CA GLY A 193 2.79 3.42 -9.41
C GLY A 193 1.42 2.86 -9.83
N HIS A 194 1.30 1.54 -9.99
CA HIS A 194 0.06 0.87 -10.38
C HIS A 194 -0.51 0.02 -9.24
N TRP A 195 -1.83 -0.03 -9.10
CA TRP A 195 -2.50 -0.87 -8.11
C TRP A 195 -2.83 -2.23 -8.70
N LEU A 196 -2.48 -3.30 -7.98
CA LEU A 196 -2.78 -4.68 -8.33
C LEU A 196 -3.72 -5.28 -7.29
N MET A 197 -4.85 -5.82 -7.75
CA MET A 197 -5.85 -6.49 -6.92
C MET A 197 -5.44 -7.95 -6.70
N LEU A 198 -5.24 -8.33 -5.44
CA LEU A 198 -4.97 -9.69 -5.01
C LEU A 198 -6.24 -10.29 -4.40
N ASP A 199 -6.93 -11.08 -5.20
CA ASP A 199 -8.26 -11.61 -4.94
C ASP A 199 -8.19 -13.10 -4.52
N ASN A 200 -9.02 -13.54 -3.58
CA ASN A 200 -9.08 -14.95 -3.19
C ASN A 200 -9.78 -15.83 -4.25
N ARG A 201 -10.58 -15.25 -5.14
CA ARG A 201 -11.31 -15.97 -6.20
C ARG A 201 -10.45 -16.31 -7.41
N ARG A 202 -9.22 -15.79 -7.51
CA ARG A 202 -8.32 -15.97 -8.66
C ARG A 202 -6.85 -15.82 -8.28
N MET A 203 -6.00 -16.59 -8.94
CA MET A 203 -4.54 -16.49 -8.76
C MET A 203 -3.93 -15.31 -9.52
N ALA A 204 -4.53 -14.93 -10.65
CA ALA A 204 -4.09 -13.79 -11.44
C ALA A 204 -4.42 -12.47 -10.73
N MET A 205 -3.39 -11.66 -10.48
CA MET A 205 -3.56 -10.29 -10.02
C MET A 205 -4.02 -9.40 -11.17
N VAL A 206 -5.06 -8.59 -10.92
CA VAL A 206 -5.68 -7.74 -11.94
C VAL A 206 -5.36 -6.28 -11.62
N ALA A 207 -4.97 -5.49 -12.63
CA ALA A 207 -4.80 -4.05 -12.43
C ALA A 207 -6.14 -3.39 -12.09
N ASP A 208 -6.12 -2.31 -11.31
CA ASP A 208 -7.34 -1.62 -10.87
C ASP A 208 -8.17 -1.07 -12.06
N ASP A 209 -7.52 -0.56 -13.10
CA ASP A 209 -8.16 -0.09 -14.33
C ASP A 209 -8.72 -1.21 -15.24
N GLU A 210 -8.21 -2.43 -15.08
CA GLU A 210 -8.70 -3.65 -15.75
C GLU A 210 -9.81 -4.36 -14.96
N ALA A 211 -9.95 -4.07 -13.66
CA ALA A 211 -10.94 -4.67 -12.76
C ALA A 211 -12.36 -4.09 -12.97
N ARG A 212 -12.84 -4.05 -14.22
CA ARG A 212 -14.06 -3.35 -14.65
C ARG A 212 -15.36 -3.83 -14.00
N SER A 213 -15.39 -5.04 -13.42
CA SER A 213 -16.57 -5.52 -12.70
C SER A 213 -16.65 -5.00 -11.26
N TYR A 214 -15.56 -4.43 -10.73
CA TYR A 214 -15.51 -3.91 -9.38
C TYR A 214 -15.97 -2.46 -9.34
N GLN A 215 -17.02 -2.21 -8.57
CA GLN A 215 -17.43 -0.87 -8.19
C GLN A 215 -16.90 -0.60 -6.77
N PRO A 216 -15.91 0.28 -6.60
CA PRO A 216 -15.29 0.50 -5.30
C PRO A 216 -16.26 1.20 -4.33
N LEU A 217 -16.41 0.65 -3.12
CA LEU A 217 -17.30 1.17 -2.08
C LEU A 217 -16.50 1.83 -0.95
N PHE A 218 -15.51 1.12 -0.42
CA PHE A 218 -14.66 1.59 0.67
C PHE A 218 -13.20 1.21 0.44
N VAL A 219 -12.30 2.04 0.98
CA VAL A 219 -10.88 1.74 1.10
C VAL A 219 -10.46 1.89 2.56
N LEU A 220 -9.77 0.89 3.07
CA LEU A 220 -9.43 0.77 4.48
C LEU A 220 -7.92 0.94 4.64
N TYR A 221 -7.59 1.79 5.59
CA TYR A 221 -6.25 2.18 6.01
C TYR A 221 -5.99 1.66 7.41
N GLN A 222 -4.73 1.63 7.82
CA GLN A 222 -4.39 1.42 9.23
C GLN A 222 -5.12 2.43 10.15
N SER A 223 -5.29 3.70 9.76
CA SER A 223 -5.85 4.74 10.62
C SER A 223 -7.26 5.20 10.28
N ALA A 224 -7.84 4.73 9.16
CA ALA A 224 -9.09 5.27 8.65
C ALA A 224 -9.87 4.26 7.82
N VAL A 225 -11.19 4.49 7.71
CA VAL A 225 -12.02 3.91 6.65
C VAL A 225 -12.47 5.07 5.79
N LEU A 226 -12.23 4.99 4.49
CA LEU A 226 -12.68 6.00 3.53
C LEU A 226 -13.77 5.40 2.64
N ARG A 227 -14.74 6.21 2.25
CA ARG A 227 -15.78 5.86 1.28
C ARG A 227 -15.46 6.52 -0.06
N TYR A 228 -15.50 5.75 -1.14
CA TYR A 228 -15.34 6.30 -2.48
C TYR A 228 -16.52 7.19 -2.86
N VAL A 229 -16.22 8.26 -3.60
CA VAL A 229 -17.22 9.18 -4.15
C VAL A 229 -17.06 9.28 -5.66
N GLY A 230 -18.07 8.85 -6.40
CA GLY A 230 -18.13 8.92 -7.85
C GLY A 230 -18.26 7.55 -8.51
N GLU A 231 -18.94 7.52 -9.65
CA GLU A 231 -18.86 6.41 -10.60
C GLU A 231 -17.41 6.27 -11.08
N PRO A 232 -16.83 5.05 -11.18
CA PRO A 232 -15.51 4.88 -11.76
C PRO A 232 -15.51 5.49 -13.17
N VAL A 233 -14.57 6.38 -13.45
CA VAL A 233 -14.49 7.10 -14.73
C VAL A 233 -14.23 6.07 -15.83
N GLN A 234 -15.29 5.60 -16.48
CA GLN A 234 -15.21 4.79 -17.68
C GLN A 234 -14.70 5.70 -18.80
N PHE A 235 -13.43 5.55 -19.16
CA PHE A 235 -12.92 6.12 -20.42
C PHE A 235 -13.56 5.35 -21.59
N SER A 236 -14.74 5.80 -22.02
CA SER A 236 -15.25 5.49 -23.36
C SER A 236 -14.52 6.41 -24.34
N MET A 237 -13.54 5.85 -25.04
CA MET A 237 -12.94 6.50 -26.20
C MET A 237 -13.99 6.49 -27.32
N VAL A 238 -14.77 7.57 -27.40
CA VAL A 238 -15.62 7.83 -28.56
C VAL A 238 -14.70 8.17 -29.72
N ILE A 239 -14.47 7.21 -30.62
CA ILE A 239 -13.84 7.47 -31.91
C ILE A 239 -14.86 8.27 -32.72
N PRO A 240 -14.57 9.51 -33.15
CA PRO A 240 -15.45 10.23 -34.07
C PRO A 240 -15.41 9.49 -35.41
N GLY A 241 -16.56 8.98 -35.84
CA GLY A 241 -16.72 8.38 -37.16
C GLY A 241 -16.40 9.41 -38.24
N GLY A 242 -15.47 9.07 -39.13
CA GLY A 242 -15.24 9.80 -40.37
C GLY A 242 -16.32 9.46 -41.39
N HIS A 243 -16.96 10.50 -41.93
CA HIS A 243 -17.71 10.45 -43.19
C HIS A 243 -16.76 10.48 -44.38
#